data_AF-A0A846CP45-F1
#
_entry.id   AF-A0A846CP45-F1
#
_cell.length_a   1.000
_cell.length_b   1.000
_cell.length_c   1.000
_cell.angle_alpha   90.00
_cell.angle_beta   90.00
_cell.angle_gamma   90.00
#
_symmetry.space_group_name_H-M   'P 1'
#
loop_
_entity.id
_entity.type
_entity.pdbx_description
1 polymer ?
#
loop_
_entity_poly.entity_id
_entity_poly.type
_entity_poly.pdbx_seq_one_letter_code
_entity_poly.pdbx_strand_id
1 'polypeptide(L)'
;MEEKFYPKDCNDNDVVSFGDYTYKIGILKQRLNQSFDNNLGYRLDQKLNENRIRIPDEIIKPPNIDEPYARLFNSGIDCEILNLGSDKWKKGKFRVKITVEFYVESEEIEEISNNNNSEQPESEVSPLDDLRQKFNQENQ
;
A
#
# COMPACT_ATOMS: atom_id res chain seq x y z
N MET A 1 -18.55 -16.06 -5.86
CA MET A 1 -17.66 -16.15 -4.69
C MET A 1 -17.16 -14.76 -4.42
N GLU A 2 -17.37 -14.24 -3.22
CA GLU A 2 -16.72 -13.00 -2.81
C GLU A 2 -15.24 -13.32 -2.55
N GLU A 3 -14.36 -12.63 -3.26
CA GLU A 3 -12.92 -12.74 -3.02
C GLU A 3 -12.61 -12.12 -1.65
N LYS A 4 -12.15 -12.95 -0.72
CA LYS A 4 -11.81 -12.55 0.65
C LYS A 4 -10.34 -12.12 0.71
N PHE A 5 -10.01 -11.01 0.07
CA PHE A 5 -8.70 -10.40 0.17
C PHE A 5 -8.64 -9.40 1.32
N TYR A 6 -7.57 -9.43 2.11
CA TYR A 6 -7.34 -8.44 3.17
C TYR A 6 -6.09 -7.61 2.88
N PRO A 7 -6.13 -6.28 3.16
CA PRO A 7 -4.95 -5.44 3.08
C PRO A 7 -3.82 -6.00 3.94
N LYS A 8 -2.62 -6.03 3.38
CA LYS A 8 -1.41 -6.49 4.06
C LYS A 8 -0.39 -5.38 4.11
N ASP A 9 0.01 -5.03 5.32
CA ASP A 9 1.20 -4.22 5.53
C ASP A 9 2.46 -5.04 5.26
N CYS A 10 3.32 -4.51 4.39
CA CYS A 10 4.58 -5.11 4.00
C CYS A 10 5.75 -4.21 4.37
N ASN A 11 6.74 -4.79 5.06
CA ASN A 11 8.01 -4.14 5.33
C ASN A 11 8.92 -4.17 4.08
N ASP A 12 10.03 -3.43 4.10
CA ASP A 12 10.88 -3.28 2.93
C ASP A 12 11.76 -4.52 2.61
N ASN A 13 11.92 -5.42 3.58
CA ASN A 13 12.64 -6.69 3.41
C ASN A 13 11.75 -7.85 2.97
N ASP A 14 10.42 -7.71 3.11
CA ASP A 14 9.46 -8.64 2.52
C ASP A 14 9.64 -8.72 1.01
N VAL A 15 9.16 -9.82 0.43
CA VAL A 15 9.31 -10.10 -1.00
C VAL A 15 7.96 -10.27 -1.66
N VAL A 16 7.87 -9.84 -2.92
CA VAL A 16 6.74 -10.10 -3.81
C VAL A 16 7.23 -10.90 -5.01
N SER A 17 6.45 -11.90 -5.42
CA SER A 17 6.76 -12.73 -6.58
C SER A 17 5.75 -12.51 -7.71
N PHE A 18 6.25 -12.36 -8.93
CA PHE A 18 5.49 -12.29 -10.18
C PHE A 18 5.96 -13.44 -11.09
N GLY A 19 5.43 -14.65 -10.88
CA GLY A 19 5.90 -15.86 -11.56
C GLY A 19 7.32 -16.23 -11.11
N ASP A 20 8.28 -16.24 -12.04
CA ASP A 20 9.69 -16.57 -11.76
C ASP A 20 10.51 -15.39 -11.21
N TYR A 21 9.91 -14.21 -11.10
CA TYR A 21 10.60 -12.99 -10.67
C TYR A 21 10.21 -12.59 -9.24
N THR A 22 11.18 -12.63 -8.33
CA THR A 22 10.99 -12.21 -6.93
C THR A 22 11.77 -10.93 -6.65
N TYR A 23 11.11 -9.95 -6.03
CA TYR A 23 11.70 -8.67 -5.67
C TYR A 23 11.45 -8.35 -4.20
N LYS A 24 12.43 -7.72 -3.55
CA LYS A 24 12.19 -7.06 -2.26
C LYS A 24 11.23 -5.90 -2.45
N ILE A 25 10.28 -5.76 -1.52
CA ILE A 25 9.27 -4.71 -1.55
C ILE A 25 9.89 -3.31 -1.47
N GLY A 26 10.96 -3.13 -0.68
CA GLY A 26 11.69 -1.86 -0.63
C GLY A 26 12.28 -1.47 -2.00
N ILE A 27 12.84 -2.44 -2.73
CA ILE A 27 13.38 -2.21 -4.08
C ILE A 27 12.24 -1.87 -5.05
N LEU A 28 11.12 -2.62 -5.00
CA LEU A 28 9.97 -2.35 -5.85
C LEU A 28 9.43 -0.92 -5.63
N LYS A 29 9.19 -0.52 -4.38
CA LYS A 29 8.75 0.84 -4.02
C LYS A 29 9.73 1.90 -4.54
N GLN A 30 11.03 1.69 -4.37
CA GLN A 30 12.05 2.61 -4.86
C GLN A 30 12.01 2.75 -6.39
N ARG A 31 11.98 1.64 -7.13
CA ARG A 31 11.96 1.68 -8.61
C ARG A 31 10.66 2.25 -9.16
N LEU A 32 9.52 2.00 -8.50
CA LEU A 32 8.25 2.64 -8.85
C LEU A 32 8.33 4.16 -8.67
N ASN A 33 8.86 4.64 -7.54
CA ASN A 33 9.05 6.07 -7.32
C ASN A 33 9.98 6.71 -8.36
N GLN A 34 11.04 6.02 -8.76
CA GLN A 34 11.95 6.47 -9.83
C GLN A 34 11.28 6.50 -11.21
N SER A 35 10.21 5.73 -11.42
CA SER A 35 9.47 5.69 -12.68
C SER A 35 8.53 6.89 -12.86
N PHE A 36 8.33 7.71 -11.82
CA PHE A 36 7.55 8.95 -11.88
C PHE A 36 8.36 10.10 -12.48
N ASP A 37 8.74 9.93 -13.74
CA ASP A 37 9.62 10.80 -14.49
C ASP A 37 8.88 11.66 -15.54
N ASN A 38 9.65 12.42 -16.30
CA ASN A 38 9.14 13.25 -17.38
C ASN A 38 8.46 12.45 -18.50
N ASN A 39 8.92 11.22 -18.79
CA ASN A 39 8.35 10.39 -19.85
C ASN A 39 6.96 9.90 -19.46
N LEU A 40 6.81 9.38 -18.24
CA LEU A 40 5.52 8.94 -17.72
C LEU A 40 4.55 10.12 -17.60
N GLY A 41 5.04 11.28 -17.14
CA GLY A 41 4.23 12.49 -17.06
C GLY A 41 3.72 12.95 -18.43
N TYR A 42 4.59 12.91 -19.46
CA TYR A 42 4.19 13.21 -20.84
C TYR A 42 3.14 12.24 -21.37
N ARG A 43 3.31 10.93 -21.14
CA ARG A 43 2.33 9.92 -21.55
C ARG A 43 0.99 10.10 -20.84
N LEU A 44 1.01 10.46 -19.55
CA LEU A 44 -0.20 10.74 -18.80
C LEU A 44 -0.94 11.95 -19.38
N ASP A 45 -0.23 13.04 -19.69
CA ASP A 45 -0.80 14.22 -20.35
C ASP A 45 -1.42 13.88 -21.72
N GLN A 46 -0.73 13.10 -22.56
CA GLN A 46 -1.28 12.62 -23.82
C GLN A 46 -2.58 11.85 -23.62
N LYS A 47 -2.63 10.94 -22.64
CA LYS A 47 -3.83 10.16 -22.33
C LYS A 47 -4.97 11.01 -21.78
N LEU A 48 -4.69 12.02 -20.97
CA LEU A 48 -5.69 12.98 -20.52
C LEU A 48 -6.27 13.75 -21.73
N ASN A 49 -5.41 14.21 -22.63
CA ASN A 49 -5.83 14.94 -23.83
C ASN A 49 -6.68 14.08 -24.78
N GLU A 50 -6.30 12.81 -25.00
CA GLU A 50 -7.12 11.82 -25.72
C GLU A 50 -8.52 11.67 -25.09
N ASN A 51 -8.60 11.71 -23.76
CA ASN A 51 -9.83 11.67 -22.99
C ASN A 51 -10.49 13.06 -22.81
N ARG A 52 -10.11 14.05 -23.63
CA ARG A 52 -10.68 15.41 -23.66
C ARG A 52 -10.44 16.25 -22.41
N ILE A 53 -9.45 15.88 -21.59
CA ILE A 53 -8.95 16.68 -20.49
C ILE A 53 -7.67 17.35 -20.96
N ARG A 54 -7.75 18.62 -21.35
CA ARG A 54 -6.60 19.38 -21.86
C ARG A 54 -5.99 20.24 -20.76
N ILE A 55 -4.69 20.04 -20.51
CA ILE A 55 -3.88 20.95 -19.70
C ILE A 55 -3.11 21.86 -20.66
N PRO A 56 -3.21 23.19 -20.55
CA PRO A 56 -2.45 24.10 -21.39
C PRO A 56 -0.94 23.88 -21.29
N ASP A 57 -0.28 23.97 -22.43
CA ASP A 57 1.16 23.78 -22.60
C ASP A 57 1.95 24.74 -21.69
N GLU A 58 1.49 25.97 -21.54
CA GLU A 58 2.14 26.99 -20.72
C GLU A 58 2.14 26.63 -19.23
N ILE A 59 1.17 25.83 -18.80
CA ILE A 59 1.01 25.39 -17.41
C ILE A 59 1.84 24.13 -17.15
N ILE A 60 1.76 23.16 -18.07
CA ILE A 60 2.43 21.87 -17.90
C ILE A 60 3.92 21.91 -18.25
N LYS A 61 4.30 22.68 -19.28
CA LYS A 61 5.68 22.88 -19.75
C LYS A 61 6.11 24.36 -19.71
N PRO A 62 6.18 24.96 -18.50
CA PRO A 62 6.70 26.32 -18.38
C PRO A 62 8.16 26.39 -18.86
N PRO A 63 8.62 27.54 -19.37
CA PRO A 63 9.99 27.71 -19.82
C PRO A 63 10.98 27.56 -18.65
N ASN A 64 12.21 27.14 -18.96
CA ASN A 64 13.33 27.00 -18.01
C ASN A 64 13.11 25.98 -16.89
N ILE A 65 12.23 25.01 -17.08
CA ILE A 65 12.09 23.86 -16.19
C ILE A 65 12.65 22.63 -16.88
N ASP A 66 13.65 22.03 -16.26
CA ASP A 66 14.10 20.68 -16.60
C ASP A 66 13.02 19.69 -16.14
N GLU A 67 12.62 18.79 -17.05
CA GLU A 67 11.58 17.77 -16.79
C GLU A 67 10.20 18.32 -16.39
N PRO A 68 9.57 19.15 -17.24
CA PRO A 68 8.32 19.84 -16.90
C PRO A 68 7.18 18.89 -16.51
N TYR A 69 7.08 17.72 -17.13
CA TYR A 69 6.00 16.78 -16.89
C TYR A 69 6.16 16.01 -15.57
N ALA A 70 7.39 15.85 -15.05
CA ALA A 70 7.63 15.21 -13.75
C ALA A 70 7.02 16.00 -12.58
N ARG A 71 6.75 17.29 -12.78
CA ARG A 71 6.08 18.14 -11.80
C ARG A 71 4.70 17.62 -11.40
N LEU A 72 4.01 16.90 -12.29
CA LEU A 72 2.72 16.27 -11.99
C LEU A 72 2.80 15.35 -10.77
N PHE A 73 3.94 14.69 -10.55
CA PHE A 73 4.14 13.76 -9.45
C PHE A 73 4.79 14.44 -8.23
N ASN A 74 5.61 15.45 -8.46
CA ASN A 74 6.44 16.08 -7.42
C ASN A 74 5.73 17.28 -6.76
N SER A 75 5.83 18.45 -7.42
CA SER A 75 5.42 19.75 -6.88
C SER A 75 3.99 20.16 -7.24
N GLY A 76 3.37 19.47 -8.19
CA GLY A 76 2.08 19.80 -8.79
C GLY A 76 2.17 20.94 -9.81
N ILE A 77 1.11 21.04 -10.60
CA ILE A 77 0.86 22.15 -11.54
C ILE A 77 -0.22 23.06 -10.97
N ASP A 78 -0.14 24.35 -11.27
CA ASP A 78 -1.11 25.32 -10.77
C ASP A 78 -2.46 25.14 -11.48
N CYS A 79 -3.54 25.27 -10.71
CA CYS A 79 -4.91 25.20 -11.22
C CYS A 79 -5.84 26.10 -10.42
N GLU A 80 -7.09 26.21 -10.85
CA GLU A 80 -8.16 26.83 -10.08
C GLU A 80 -9.29 25.83 -9.87
N ILE A 81 -9.91 25.87 -8.69
CA ILE A 81 -10.96 24.96 -8.27
C ILE A 81 -12.17 25.79 -7.86
N LEU A 82 -13.34 25.44 -8.39
CA LEU A 82 -14.64 25.95 -7.96
C LEU A 82 -15.43 24.80 -7.36
N ASN A 83 -15.73 24.87 -6.06
CA ASN A 83 -16.61 23.90 -5.42
C ASN A 83 -18.06 24.19 -5.78
N LEU A 84 -18.87 23.15 -5.94
CA LEU A 84 -20.31 23.30 -6.12
C LEU A 84 -20.92 24.10 -4.96
N GLY A 85 -21.72 25.11 -5.28
CA GLY A 85 -22.31 26.02 -4.30
C GLY A 85 -21.39 27.17 -3.84
N SER A 86 -20.16 27.24 -4.33
CA SER A 86 -19.29 28.40 -4.15
C SER A 86 -19.47 29.42 -5.28
N ASP A 87 -19.34 30.69 -4.94
CA ASP A 87 -19.37 31.83 -5.85
C ASP A 87 -17.99 32.23 -6.38
N LYS A 88 -16.90 31.60 -5.89
CA LYS A 88 -15.52 32.04 -6.14
C LYS A 88 -14.58 30.90 -6.49
N TRP A 89 -13.77 31.12 -7.52
CA TRP A 89 -12.64 30.28 -7.85
C TRP A 89 -11.53 30.42 -6.80
N LYS A 90 -10.89 29.29 -6.48
CA LYS A 90 -9.75 29.24 -5.56
C LYS A 90 -8.54 28.73 -6.31
N LYS A 91 -7.41 29.42 -6.17
CA LYS A 91 -6.12 28.92 -6.64
C LYS A 91 -5.76 27.63 -5.89
N GLY A 92 -5.26 26.65 -6.62
CA GLY A 92 -4.89 25.35 -6.11
C GLY A 92 -3.74 24.74 -6.91
N LYS A 93 -3.41 23.49 -6.58
CA LYS A 93 -2.45 22.68 -7.32
C LYS A 93 -3.02 21.32 -7.63
N PHE A 94 -2.86 20.89 -8.87
CA PHE A 94 -3.12 19.53 -9.30
C PHE A 94 -1.84 18.71 -9.20
N ARG A 95 -1.87 17.62 -8.42
CA ARG A 95 -0.78 16.67 -8.27
C ARG A 95 -1.32 15.25 -8.29
N VAL A 96 -0.64 14.38 -9.02
CA VAL A 96 -0.93 12.96 -9.10
C VAL A 96 -0.12 12.23 -8.05
N LYS A 97 -0.79 11.44 -7.22
CA LYS A 97 -0.18 10.51 -6.26
C LYS A 97 -0.64 9.11 -6.59
N ILE A 98 0.30 8.18 -6.63
CA ILE A 98 0.04 6.75 -6.83
C ILE A 98 0.40 6.03 -5.53
N THR A 99 -0.52 5.19 -5.06
CA THR A 99 -0.33 4.34 -3.88
C THR A 99 -0.26 2.89 -4.34
N VAL A 100 0.62 2.11 -3.70
CA VAL A 100 0.73 0.66 -3.93
C VAL A 100 0.16 -0.04 -2.70
N GLU A 101 -0.82 -0.90 -2.91
CA GLU A 101 -1.50 -1.66 -1.86
C GLU A 101 -1.30 -3.15 -2.13
N PHE A 102 -1.00 -3.90 -1.07
CA PHE A 102 -0.81 -5.35 -1.13
C PHE A 102 -1.97 -6.04 -0.43
N TYR A 103 -2.40 -7.15 -0.99
CA TYR A 103 -3.49 -7.95 -0.47
C TYR A 103 -3.09 -9.42 -0.44
N VAL A 104 -3.58 -10.13 0.57
CA VAL A 104 -3.39 -11.58 0.71
C VAL A 104 -4.74 -12.26 0.79
N GLU A 105 -4.83 -13.47 0.22
CA GLU A 105 -6.02 -14.30 0.33
C GLU A 105 -6.22 -14.72 1.79
N SER A 106 -7.47 -14.78 2.23
CA SER A 106 -7.80 -15.42 3.49
C SER A 106 -7.46 -16.90 3.37
N GLU A 107 -6.46 -17.37 4.10
CA GLU A 107 -6.42 -18.79 4.42
C GLU A 107 -7.71 -19.08 5.19
N GLU A 108 -8.68 -19.74 4.55
CA GLU A 108 -9.66 -20.51 5.31
C GLU A 108 -8.81 -21.52 6.05
N ILE A 109 -8.49 -21.21 7.31
CA ILE A 109 -7.96 -22.18 8.24
C ILE A 109 -9.06 -23.24 8.25
N GLU A 110 -8.90 -24.29 7.44
CA GLU A 110 -9.46 -25.58 7.76
C GLU A 110 -8.86 -25.88 9.13
N GLU A 111 -9.59 -25.49 10.16
CA GLU A 111 -9.37 -25.99 11.49
C GLU A 111 -9.44 -27.50 11.32
N ILE A 112 -8.27 -28.14 11.23
CA ILE A 112 -8.07 -29.52 11.62
C ILE A 112 -8.24 -29.53 13.15
N SER A 113 -9.42 -29.13 13.60
CA SER A 113 -10.01 -29.56 14.86
C SER A 113 -10.36 -31.02 14.59
N ASN A 114 -9.35 -31.87 14.77
CA ASN A 114 -9.47 -33.32 14.94
C ASN A 114 -10.52 -33.59 16.01
N ASN A 115 -11.79 -33.58 15.62
CA ASN A 115 -12.90 -33.92 16.47
C ASN A 115 -13.02 -35.44 16.43
N ASN A 116 -12.61 -36.05 17.55
CA ASN A 116 -13.06 -37.33 18.07
C ASN A 116 -12.56 -38.59 17.34
N ASN A 117 -11.40 -39.08 17.79
CA ASN A 117 -11.31 -40.38 18.45
C ASN A 117 -9.86 -40.64 18.88
N SER A 118 -9.49 -40.26 20.10
CA SER A 118 -8.48 -41.03 20.84
C SER A 118 -8.63 -40.75 22.32
N GLU A 119 -8.79 -41.83 23.08
CA GLU A 119 -8.88 -41.87 24.52
C GLU A 119 -7.69 -41.16 25.18
N GLN A 120 -7.99 -40.38 26.21
CA GLN A 120 -7.03 -39.76 27.11
C GLN A 120 -6.24 -40.84 27.87
N PRO A 121 -4.94 -40.62 28.16
CA PRO A 121 -4.59 -40.60 29.57
C PRO A 121 -3.67 -39.43 29.98
N GLU A 122 -4.03 -38.87 31.14
CA GLU A 122 -3.17 -38.32 32.21
C GLU A 122 -2.07 -37.29 31.89
N SER A 123 -2.43 -36.03 32.21
CA SER A 123 -1.62 -35.04 32.95
C SER A 123 -0.16 -34.81 32.55
N GLU A 124 0.07 -33.82 31.69
CA GLU A 124 1.32 -33.05 31.71
C GLU A 124 1.06 -31.73 32.44
N VAL A 125 1.54 -31.65 33.69
CA VAL A 125 1.51 -30.45 34.52
C VAL A 125 2.34 -29.36 33.82
N SER A 126 1.79 -28.16 33.70
CA SER A 126 2.47 -27.07 33.02
C SER A 126 3.69 -26.60 33.83
N PRO A 127 4.83 -26.28 33.20
CA PRO A 127 5.99 -25.68 33.89
C PRO A 127 5.68 -24.41 34.71
N LEU A 128 4.53 -23.77 34.44
CA LEU A 128 4.02 -22.63 35.22
C LEU A 128 3.42 -23.04 36.58
N ASP A 129 2.92 -24.26 36.71
CA ASP A 129 2.32 -24.74 37.95
C ASP A 129 3.37 -25.00 39.04
N ASP A 130 4.59 -25.37 38.66
CA ASP A 130 5.74 -25.51 39.57
C ASP A 130 6.13 -24.18 40.22
N LEU A 131 6.02 -23.07 39.48
CA LEU A 131 6.31 -21.73 40.00
C LEU A 131 5.24 -21.27 41.00
N ARG A 132 3.97 -21.62 40.76
CA ARG A 132 2.86 -21.31 41.66
C ARG A 132 2.98 -22.04 42.99
N GLN A 133 3.50 -23.27 42.98
CA GLN A 133 3.73 -24.03 44.22
C GLN A 133 4.86 -23.42 45.06
N LYS A 134 5.98 -22.99 44.44
CA LYS A 134 7.09 -22.37 45.19
C LYS A 134 6.69 -21.08 45.90
N PHE A 135 5.91 -20.22 45.25
CA PHE A 135 5.46 -18.95 45.85
C PHE A 135 4.52 -19.12 47.05
N ASN A 136 3.77 -20.23 47.12
CA ASN A 136 2.86 -20.50 48.22
C ASN A 136 3.53 -21.13 49.44
N GLN A 137 4.76 -21.65 49.30
CA GLN A 137 5.53 -22.26 50.40
C GLN A 137 6.40 -21.23 51.15
N GLU A 138 6.79 -20.12 50.53
CA GLU A 138 7.65 -19.10 51.16
C GLU A 138 6.89 -18.09 52.06
N ASN A 139 5.56 -18.17 52.15
CA ASN A 139 4.73 -17.28 52.99
C ASN A 139 4.12 -17.99 54.22
N GLN A 140 4.77 -19.04 54.75
CA GLN A 140 4.41 -19.71 56.01
C GLN A 140 5.58 -19.73 57.00
#